data_AF-A0A480BT24-F1
#
_entry.id   AF-A0A480BT24-F1
#
_cell.length_a   1.000
_cell.length_b   1.000
_cell.length_c   1.000
_cell.angle_alpha   90.00
_cell.angle_beta   90.00
_cell.angle_gamma   90.00
#
_symmetry.space_group_name_H-M   'P 1'
#
loop_
_entity.id
_entity.type
_entity.pdbx_description
1 polymer ?
#
loop_
_entity_poly.entity_id
_entity_poly.type
_entity_poly.pdbx_seq_one_letter_code
_entity_poly.pdbx_strand_id
1 'polypeptide(L)' 'PAMCDGVIQGQPGMEVSLFSRDQIALSTAIALAHNIFDGALMLGVCDKIVPGLLIGALRFGHLPVAFVPAGP' A
#
# COMPACT_ATOMS: atom_id res chain seq x y z
N PRO A 1 -1.06 4.66 5.16
CA PRO A 1 -0.88 4.22 6.57
C PRO A 1 -1.30 2.76 6.67
N ALA A 2 -0.51 1.93 7.37
CA ALA A 2 -0.75 0.49 7.46
C ALA A 2 -1.04 0.06 8.90
N MET A 3 -1.65 -1.11 9.05
CA MET A 3 -1.93 -1.73 10.35
C MET A 3 -1.59 -3.22 10.33
N CYS A 4 -1.38 -3.80 11.51
CA CYS A 4 -1.08 -5.21 11.66
C CYS A 4 -2.31 -5.97 12.13
N ASP A 5 -2.90 -6.77 11.24
CA ASP A 5 -4.05 -7.64 11.54
C ASP A 5 -3.78 -8.55 12.73
N GLY A 6 -2.60 -9.16 12.81
CA GLY A 6 -2.25 -10.06 13.91
C GLY A 6 -2.33 -9.40 15.28
N VAL A 7 -2.14 -8.07 15.36
CA VAL A 7 -2.25 -7.30 16.61
C VAL A 7 -3.71 -6.96 16.93
N ILE A 8 -4.52 -6.63 15.92
CA ILE A 8 -5.90 -6.16 16.09
C ILE A 8 -6.95 -7.28 15.93
N GLN A 9 -6.51 -8.52 15.76
CA GLN A 9 -7.39 -9.66 15.57
C GLN A 9 -8.37 -9.80 16.74
N GLY A 10 -9.67 -9.79 16.44
CA GLY A 10 -10.73 -9.87 17.45
C GLY A 10 -10.96 -8.58 18.25
N GLN A 11 -10.25 -7.49 17.93
CA GLN A 11 -10.50 -6.16 18.49
C GLN A 11 -11.45 -5.35 17.59
N PRO A 12 -12.17 -4.35 18.12
CA PRO A 12 -13.06 -3.50 17.32
C PRO A 12 -12.37 -2.81 16.12
N GLY A 13 -11.07 -2.54 16.23
CA GLY A 13 -10.28 -1.97 15.14
C GLY A 13 -10.17 -2.87 13.90
N MET A 14 -10.51 -4.16 14.01
CA MET A 14 -10.45 -5.08 12.87
C MET A 14 -11.43 -4.69 11.75
N GLU A 15 -12.50 -3.97 12.07
CA GLU A 15 -13.48 -3.46 11.10
C GLU A 15 -12.86 -2.50 10.07
N VAL A 16 -11.77 -1.81 10.44
CA VAL A 16 -11.07 -0.88 9.54
C VAL A 16 -9.89 -1.49 8.79
N SER A 17 -9.58 -2.77 9.03
CA SER A 17 -8.48 -3.47 8.38
C SER A 17 -8.59 -3.44 6.87
N LEU A 18 -9.75 -3.79 6.30
CA LEU A 18 -9.92 -3.78 4.84
C LEU A 18 -9.88 -2.36 4.27
N PHE A 19 -10.44 -1.38 4.97
CA PHE A 19 -10.39 0.03 4.55
C PHE A 19 -8.96 0.58 4.51
N SER A 20 -8.04 0.03 5.31
CA SER A 20 -6.63 0.41 5.24
C SER A 20 -6.01 0.17 3.85
N ARG A 21 -6.47 -0.84 3.10
CA ARG A 21 -6.03 -1.11 1.71
C ARG A 21 -6.29 0.10 0.82
N ASP A 22 -7.52 0.61 0.85
CA ASP A 22 -7.95 1.69 -0.04
C ASP A 22 -7.29 3.01 0.38
N GLN A 23 -7.07 3.20 1.68
CA GLN A 23 -6.30 4.34 2.19
C GLN A 23 -4.82 4.28 1.74
N ILE A 24 -4.21 3.09 1.71
CA ILE A 24 -2.84 2.90 1.19
C ILE A 24 -2.83 3.20 -0.31
N ALA A 25 -3.78 2.67 -1.08
CA ALA A 25 -3.86 2.93 -2.52
C ALA A 25 -3.97 4.43 -2.84
N LEU A 26 -4.82 5.15 -2.12
CA LEU A 26 -4.94 6.60 -2.26
C LEU A 26 -3.64 7.31 -1.86
N SER A 27 -3.02 6.91 -0.75
CA SER A 27 -1.76 7.50 -0.28
C SER A 27 -0.63 7.31 -1.29
N THR A 28 -0.50 6.10 -1.87
CA THR A 28 0.47 5.78 -2.92
C THR A 28 0.24 6.63 -4.16
N ALA A 29 -1.02 6.77 -4.60
CA ALA A 29 -1.34 7.59 -5.76
C ALA A 29 -1.01 9.09 -5.51
N ILE A 30 -1.32 9.61 -4.32
CA ILE A 30 -0.96 10.98 -3.93
C ILE A 30 0.56 11.16 -3.96
N ALA A 31 1.32 10.20 -3.42
CA ALA A 31 2.78 10.26 -3.43
C ALA A 31 3.34 10.28 -4.86
N LEU A 32 2.84 9.45 -5.77
CA LEU A 32 3.32 9.41 -7.16
C LEU A 32 2.85 10.61 -8.01
N ALA A 33 1.78 11.29 -7.61
CA ALA A 33 1.21 12.43 -8.32
C ALA A 33 2.14 13.66 -8.39
N HIS A 34 3.22 13.68 -7.61
CA HIS A 34 4.21 14.76 -7.66
C HIS A 34 4.98 14.83 -8.99
N ASN A 35 4.95 13.77 -9.81
CA ASN A 35 5.55 13.74 -11.16
C ASN A 35 7.04 14.16 -11.20
N ILE A 36 7.78 13.84 -10.14
CA ILE A 36 9.23 14.06 -10.00
C ILE A 36 10.01 12.75 -9.91
N PHE A 37 9.32 11.61 -9.99
CA PHE A 37 9.90 10.29 -9.83
C PHE A 37 10.08 9.61 -11.19
N ASP A 38 11.26 9.05 -11.43
CA ASP A 38 11.53 8.24 -12.62
C ASP A 38 11.15 6.76 -12.44
N GLY A 39 10.67 6.40 -11.24
CA GLY A 39 10.26 5.05 -10.86
C GLY A 39 10.02 4.96 -9.36
N ALA A 40 9.52 3.80 -8.90
CA ALA A 40 9.23 3.60 -7.48
C ALA A 40 9.49 2.16 -7.01
N LEU A 41 9.90 2.03 -5.75
CA LEU A 41 10.01 0.75 -5.04
C LEU A 41 8.89 0.67 -4.01
N MET A 42 8.02 -0.32 -4.17
CA MET A 42 6.87 -0.55 -3.28
C MET A 42 7.25 -1.57 -2.21
N LEU A 43 7.55 -1.06 -1.01
CA LEU A 43 7.92 -1.88 0.15
C LEU A 43 6.65 -2.44 0.80
N GLY A 44 6.30 -3.68 0.48
CA GLY A 44 5.12 -4.36 1.00
C GLY A 44 5.48 -5.51 1.93
N VAL A 45 4.66 -5.76 2.96
CA VAL A 45 4.85 -6.91 3.85
C VAL A 45 3.52 -7.63 4.11
N CYS A 46 2.56 -6.99 4.78
CA CYS A 46 1.31 -7.64 5.22
C CYS A 46 0.16 -7.52 4.19
N ASP A 47 -0.80 -8.43 4.35
CA ASP A 47 -2.03 -8.66 3.58
C ASP A 47 -2.59 -7.43 2.84
N LYS A 48 -2.98 -6.33 3.52
CA LYS A 48 -3.60 -5.17 2.84
C LYS A 48 -2.60 -4.19 2.22
N ILE A 49 -1.33 -4.27 2.60
CA ILE A 49 -0.30 -3.30 2.19
C ILE A 49 0.08 -3.52 0.73
N VAL A 50 0.41 -4.77 0.36
CA VAL A 50 0.83 -5.10 -1.02
C VAL A 50 -0.28 -4.77 -2.04
N PRO A 51 -1.55 -5.18 -1.86
CA PRO A 51 -2.62 -4.84 -2.79
C PRO A 51 -2.90 -3.33 -2.82
N GLY A 52 -2.84 -2.63 -1.69
CA GLY A 52 -3.02 -1.19 -1.64
C GLY A 52 -1.96 -0.46 -2.47
N LEU A 53 -0.69 -0.80 -2.27
CA LEU A 53 0.43 -0.26 -3.06
C LEU A 53 0.26 -0.56 -4.56
N LEU A 54 -0.17 -1.77 -4.91
CA LEU A 54 -0.40 -2.18 -6.31
C LEU A 54 -1.49 -1.36 -6.98
N ILE A 55 -2.64 -1.19 -6.33
CA ILE A 55 -3.75 -0.40 -6.87
C ILE A 55 -3.32 1.05 -7.09
N GLY A 56 -2.59 1.64 -6.13
CA GLY A 56 -2.06 3.01 -6.27
C GLY A 56 -1.02 3.14 -7.39
N ALA A 57 -0.10 2.18 -7.48
CA ALA A 57 0.94 2.16 -8.51
C ALA A 57 0.38 2.01 -9.94
N LEU A 58 -0.65 1.16 -10.13
CA LEU A 58 -1.26 0.93 -11.44
C LEU A 58 -1.92 2.17 -12.03
N ARG A 59 -2.29 3.17 -11.21
CA ARG A 59 -2.73 4.49 -11.70
C ARG A 59 -1.63 5.22 -12.48
N PHE A 60 -0.37 4.91 -12.20
CA PHE A 60 0.82 5.46 -12.83
C PHE A 60 1.58 4.38 -13.61
N GLY A 61 0.87 3.54 -14.37
CA GLY A 61 1.45 2.38 -15.08
C GLY A 61 2.53 2.71 -16.13
N HIS A 62 2.80 3.99 -16.39
CA HIS A 62 3.93 4.45 -17.20
C HIS A 62 5.25 4.55 -16.40
N LEU A 63 5.17 4.62 -15.07
CA LEU A 63 6.35 4.62 -14.20
C LEU A 63 6.85 3.19 -14.00
N PRO A 64 8.16 2.92 -14.12
CA PRO A 64 8.76 1.67 -13.68
C PRO A 64 8.53 1.47 -12.17
N VAL A 65 7.86 0.40 -11.79
CA VAL A 65 7.59 0.06 -10.38
C VAL A 65 8.00 -1.37 -10.09
N ALA A 66 8.72 -1.58 -8.99
CA ALA A 66 9.04 -2.92 -8.48
C ALA A 66 8.50 -3.11 -7.06
N PHE A 67 8.00 -4.31 -6.78
CA PHE A 67 7.55 -4.71 -5.45
C PHE A 67 8.69 -5.40 -4.71
N VAL A 68 8.99 -4.92 -3.51
CA VAL A 68 10.05 -5.46 -2.67
C VAL A 68 9.45 -5.93 -1.35
N PRO A 69 9.57 -7.22 -1.00
CA PRO A 69 9.17 -7.71 0.32
C PRO A 69 9.99 -7.02 1.41
N ALA A 70 9.31 -6.38 2.36
CA ALA A 70 9.96 -5.68 3.49
C ALA A 70 10.12 -6.57 4.75
N GLY A 71 9.66 -7.81 4.69
CA GLY A 71 9.71 -8.78 5.79
C GLY A 71 9.27 -10.18 5.32
N PRO A 72 9.31 -11.18 6.22
CA PRO A 72 8.88 -12.55 5.94
C PRO A 72 7.36 -12.69 5.78
#